data_AF-A0A7C7IB93-F1
#
_entry.id   AF-A0A7C7IB93-F1
#
_cell.length_a   1.000
_cell.length_b   1.000
_cell.length_c   1.000
_cell.angle_alpha   90.00
_cell.angle_beta   90.00
_cell.angle_gamma   90.00
#
_symmetry.space_group_name_H-M   'P 1'
#
loop_
_entity.id
_entity.type
_entity.pdbx_description
1 polymer ?
#
loop_
_entity_poly.entity_id
_entity_poly.type
_entity_poly.pdbx_seq_one_letter_code
_entity_poly.pdbx_strand_id
1 'polypeptide(L)'
;MDIDHMIPLKNAHNSGGWAWDKSRKAAFANEMSYADHLVAVTASANRKKGARGPEEWKPTNRGYWCDYAIDWVQIKTDWDFSATKAEWGALQEILETCDSTPSKTTIP
;
A
#
# COMPACT_ATOMS: atom_id res chain seq x y z
N MET A 1 10.04 12.35 12.34
CA MET A 1 10.05 11.23 11.37
C MET A 1 9.23 10.13 12.00
N ASP A 2 8.43 9.42 11.22
CA ASP A 2 7.62 8.29 11.67
C ASP A 2 7.92 7.07 10.78
N ILE A 3 7.64 5.87 11.29
CA ILE A 3 7.50 4.67 10.45
C ILE A 3 6.02 4.54 10.09
N ASP A 4 5.73 4.39 8.80
CA ASP A 4 4.39 4.17 8.27
C ASP A 4 4.29 2.80 7.59
N HIS A 5 3.12 2.18 7.67
CA HIS A 5 2.81 0.99 6.88
C HIS A 5 2.39 1.45 5.48
N MET A 6 3.05 0.94 4.44
CA MET A 6 2.67 1.28 3.05
C MET A 6 1.17 1.04 2.82
N ILE A 7 0.69 -0.15 3.21
CA ILE A 7 -0.74 -0.44 3.36
C ILE A 7 -1.16 -0.16 4.82
N PRO A 8 -2.01 0.85 5.10
CA PRO A 8 -2.47 1.13 6.47
C PRO A 8 -3.13 -0.09 7.11
N LEU A 9 -2.91 -0.32 8.41
CA LEU A 9 -3.47 -1.46 9.14
C LEU A 9 -5.01 -1.57 9.02
N LYS A 10 -5.73 -0.44 8.93
CA LYS A 10 -7.18 -0.43 8.69
C LYS A 10 -7.55 -0.88 7.27
N ASN A 11 -6.78 -0.47 6.26
CA ASN A 11 -6.99 -0.94 4.89
C ASN A 11 -6.71 -2.45 4.81
N ALA A 12 -5.60 -2.92 5.37
CA ALA A 12 -5.28 -4.35 5.48
C ALA A 12 -6.42 -5.16 6.14
N HIS A 13 -6.99 -4.66 7.24
CA HIS A 13 -8.14 -5.29 7.88
C HIS A 13 -9.35 -5.40 6.94
N ASN A 14 -9.71 -4.29 6.28
CA ASN A 14 -10.85 -4.22 5.37
C ASN A 14 -10.67 -5.09 4.11
N SER A 15 -9.43 -5.31 3.68
CA SER A 15 -9.08 -6.09 2.49
C SER A 15 -8.94 -7.60 2.71
N GLY A 16 -9.34 -8.10 3.89
CA GLY A 16 -9.33 -9.53 4.21
C GLY A 16 -8.56 -9.88 5.49
N GLY A 17 -7.72 -8.96 5.98
CA GLY A 17 -6.95 -9.15 7.21
C GLY A 17 -7.81 -9.29 8.46
N TRP A 18 -9.10 -8.96 8.41
CA TRP A 18 -10.04 -9.20 9.51
C TRP A 18 -10.10 -10.67 9.92
N ALA A 19 -10.03 -11.59 8.95
CA ALA A 19 -10.16 -13.03 9.13
C ALA A 19 -8.90 -13.69 9.72
N TRP A 20 -7.78 -12.96 9.76
CA TRP A 20 -6.53 -13.49 10.27
C TRP A 20 -6.52 -13.63 11.79
N ASP A 21 -5.79 -14.64 12.25
CA ASP A 21 -5.42 -14.76 13.65
C ASP A 21 -4.45 -13.65 14.09
N LYS A 22 -4.15 -13.62 15.40
CA LYS A 22 -3.26 -12.63 15.98
C LYS A 22 -1.82 -12.74 15.45
N SER A 23 -1.33 -13.95 15.20
CA SER A 23 0.03 -14.18 14.69
C SER A 23 0.23 -13.62 13.29
N ARG A 24 -0.70 -13.85 12.36
CA ARG A 24 -0.61 -13.33 11.00
C ARG A 24 -0.79 -11.82 10.96
N LYS A 25 -1.65 -11.25 11.83
CA LYS A 25 -1.75 -9.79 12.02
C LYS A 25 -0.43 -9.18 12.53
N ALA A 26 0.22 -9.84 13.48
CA ALA A 26 1.51 -9.40 13.99
C ALA A 26 2.62 -9.55 12.94
N ALA A 27 2.62 -10.63 12.14
CA ALA A 27 3.57 -10.81 11.05
C ALA A 27 3.47 -9.66 10.04
N PHE A 28 2.26 -9.36 9.55
CA PHE A 28 2.04 -8.23 8.64
C PHE A 28 2.47 -6.89 9.23
N ALA A 29 2.12 -6.63 10.50
CA ALA A 29 2.45 -5.36 11.14
C ALA A 29 3.96 -5.14 11.33
N ASN A 30 4.77 -6.20 11.31
CA ASN A 30 6.21 -6.19 11.57
C ASN A 30 7.03 -6.77 10.41
N GLU A 31 6.45 -6.84 9.21
CA GLU A 31 7.16 -7.37 8.05
C GLU A 31 8.32 -6.44 7.66
N MET A 32 9.50 -7.03 7.48
CA MET A 32 10.75 -6.34 7.16
C MET A 32 11.49 -6.96 5.97
N SER A 33 11.02 -8.08 5.41
CA SER A 33 11.64 -8.74 4.25
C SER A 33 11.42 -7.96 2.96
N TYR A 34 10.31 -7.22 2.86
CA TYR A 34 10.05 -6.29 1.78
C TYR A 34 10.36 -4.87 2.26
N ALA A 35 11.37 -4.23 1.66
CA ALA A 35 11.92 -2.96 2.13
C ALA A 35 10.89 -1.84 2.27
N ASP A 36 9.89 -1.83 1.37
CA ASP A 36 8.85 -0.81 1.32
C ASP A 36 7.56 -1.21 2.05
N HIS A 37 7.57 -2.29 2.84
CA HIS A 37 6.44 -2.64 3.70
C HIS A 37 6.28 -1.66 4.87
N LEU A 38 7.41 -1.20 5.42
CA LEU A 38 7.50 -0.20 6.48
C LEU A 38 8.42 0.93 6.02
N VAL A 39 7.86 2.11 5.79
CA VAL A 39 8.58 3.25 5.20
C VAL A 39 8.82 4.36 6.20
N ALA A 40 10.02 4.93 6.18
CA ALA A 40 10.34 6.09 7.00
C ALA A 40 9.84 7.37 6.31
N VAL A 41 8.90 8.08 6.94
CA VAL A 41 8.23 9.24 6.35
C VAL A 41 8.20 10.43 7.30
N THR A 42 7.95 11.62 6.75
CA THR A 42 7.68 12.78 7.59
C THR A 42 6.38 12.57 8.39
N ALA A 43 6.36 13.03 9.64
CA ALA A 43 5.19 12.87 10.51
C ALA A 43 3.94 13.59 9.94
N SER A 44 4.15 14.67 9.18
CA SER A 44 3.06 15.38 8.49
C SER A 44 2.49 14.57 7.32
N ALA A 45 3.33 13.89 6.54
CA ALA A 45 2.87 12.98 5.48
C ALA A 45 2.11 11.79 6.07
N ASN A 46 2.65 11.15 7.12
CA ASN A 46 1.99 10.04 7.83
C ASN A 46 0.58 10.41 8.31
N ARG A 47 0.44 11.54 9.02
CA ARG A 47 -0.87 12.03 9.48
C ARG A 47 -1.81 12.42 8.33
N LYS A 48 -1.27 12.94 7.23
CA LYS A 48 -2.05 13.24 6.01
C LYS A 48 -2.46 11.98 5.27
N LYS A 49 -1.74 10.86 5.34
CA LYS A 49 -2.20 9.59 4.78
C LYS A 49 -3.25 8.97 5.72
N GLY A 50 -2.89 8.74 6.97
CA GLY A 50 -3.76 8.07 7.94
C GLY A 50 -4.15 6.68 7.43
N ALA A 51 -5.45 6.38 7.42
CA ALA A 51 -5.97 5.09 6.96
C ALA A 51 -6.39 5.07 5.48
N ARG A 52 -6.07 6.11 4.71
CA ARG A 52 -6.55 6.31 3.34
C ARG A 52 -5.80 5.43 2.35
N GLY A 53 -6.51 4.94 1.35
CA GLY A 53 -5.92 4.29 0.18
C GLY A 53 -5.51 5.28 -0.92
N PRO A 54 -4.92 4.78 -2.02
CA PRO A 54 -4.50 5.56 -3.19
C PRO A 54 -5.62 6.36 -3.88
N GLU A 55 -6.88 5.97 -3.64
CA GLU A 55 -8.09 6.66 -4.10
C GLU A 55 -8.40 7.94 -3.32
N GLU A 56 -7.91 8.06 -2.09
CA GLU A 56 -8.17 9.22 -1.21
C GLU A 56 -6.91 10.04 -0.88
N TRP A 57 -5.72 9.44 -1.00
CA TRP A 57 -4.45 10.12 -0.74
C TRP A 57 -3.33 9.58 -1.63
N LYS A 58 -2.48 10.47 -2.11
CA LYS A 58 -1.26 10.15 -2.87
C LYS A 58 -0.08 10.98 -2.34
N PRO A 59 1.17 10.50 -2.44
CA PRO A 59 2.35 11.29 -2.12
C PRO A 59 2.40 12.60 -2.93
N THR A 60 2.88 13.69 -2.33
CA THR A 60 3.02 14.98 -3.04
C THR A 60 4.15 14.95 -4.07
N ASN A 61 5.16 14.10 -3.86
CA ASN A 61 6.22 13.88 -4.82
C ASN A 61 5.71 12.97 -5.95
N ARG A 62 5.41 13.55 -7.12
CA ARG A 62 4.97 12.79 -8.29
C ARG A 62 6.04 11.83 -8.83
N GLY A 63 7.32 12.10 -8.61
CA GLY A 63 8.39 11.18 -9.01
C GLY A 63 8.36 9.83 -8.28
N TYR A 64 7.66 9.75 -7.15
CA TYR A 64 7.51 8.52 -6.34
C TYR A 64 6.19 7.77 -6.64
N TRP A 65 5.38 8.25 -7.59
CA TRP A 65 4.05 7.68 -7.84
C TRP A 65 4.11 6.26 -8.37
N CYS A 66 4.98 6.00 -9.35
CA CYS A 66 5.17 4.66 -9.91
C CYS A 66 5.56 3.65 -8.82
N ASP A 67 6.61 3.95 -8.04
CA ASP A 67 7.08 3.11 -6.94
C ASP A 67 5.97 2.87 -5.90
N TYR A 68 5.29 3.93 -5.48
CA TYR A 68 4.18 3.85 -4.54
C TYR A 68 3.08 2.88 -4.99
N ALA A 69 2.68 2.92 -6.27
CA ALA A 69 1.66 2.00 -6.77
C ALA A 69 2.19 0.57 -6.93
N ILE A 70 3.44 0.39 -7.36
CA ILE A 70 4.08 -0.93 -7.45
C ILE A 70 4.15 -1.57 -6.07
N ASP A 71 4.61 -0.86 -5.05
CA ASP A 71 4.70 -1.34 -3.68
C ASP A 71 3.32 -1.70 -3.12
N TRP A 72 2.31 -0.86 -3.38
CA TRP A 72 0.95 -1.14 -2.95
C TRP A 72 0.41 -2.44 -3.55
N VAL A 73 0.59 -2.63 -4.87
CA VAL A 73 0.16 -3.85 -5.58
C VAL A 73 0.95 -5.06 -5.08
N GLN A 74 2.28 -4.95 -4.99
CA GLN A 74 3.16 -6.00 -4.52
C GLN A 74 2.73 -6.51 -3.14
N ILE A 75 2.56 -5.61 -2.16
CA ILE A 75 2.17 -5.98 -0.79
C ILE A 75 0.77 -6.58 -0.77
N LYS A 76 -0.18 -6.03 -1.54
CA LYS A 76 -1.54 -6.59 -1.63
C LYS A 76 -1.53 -8.02 -2.18
N THR A 77 -0.73 -8.27 -3.23
CA THR A 77 -0.56 -9.62 -3.79
C THR A 77 0.11 -10.57 -2.81
N ASP A 78 1.21 -10.15 -2.17
CA ASP A 78 2.00 -11.03 -1.30
C ASP A 78 1.24 -11.48 -0.05
N TRP A 79 0.28 -10.66 0.40
CA TRP A 79 -0.55 -10.93 1.57
C TRP A 79 -1.95 -11.44 1.25
N ASP A 80 -2.29 -11.69 -0.02
CA ASP A 80 -3.62 -12.10 -0.49
C ASP A 80 -4.75 -11.13 -0.07
N PHE A 81 -4.47 -9.83 -0.12
CA PHE A 81 -5.47 -8.80 0.13
C PHE A 81 -6.25 -8.46 -1.13
N SER A 82 -7.53 -8.17 -0.98
CA SER A 82 -8.35 -7.59 -2.04
C SER A 82 -8.17 -6.07 -2.16
N ALA A 83 -8.59 -5.53 -3.30
CA ALA A 83 -8.74 -4.10 -3.52
C ALA A 83 -10.20 -3.75 -3.88
N THR A 84 -10.66 -2.59 -3.44
CA THR A 84 -11.92 -2.06 -3.94
C THR A 84 -11.77 -1.60 -5.39
N LYS A 85 -12.88 -1.44 -6.13
CA LYS A 85 -12.84 -0.88 -7.49
C LYS A 85 -12.23 0.52 -7.54
N ALA A 86 -12.50 1.35 -6.54
CA ALA A 86 -11.96 2.71 -6.47
C ALA A 86 -10.46 2.70 -6.19
N GLU A 87 -10.02 1.87 -5.24
CA GLU A 87 -8.60 1.66 -4.93
C GLU A 87 -7.84 1.14 -6.16
N TRP A 88 -8.39 0.13 -6.84
CA TRP A 88 -7.77 -0.41 -8.05
C TRP A 88 -7.72 0.60 -9.20
N GLY A 89 -8.81 1.33 -9.47
CA GLY A 89 -8.82 2.38 -10.49
C GLY A 89 -7.78 3.45 -10.21
N ALA A 90 -7.64 3.88 -8.95
CA ALA A 90 -6.62 4.85 -8.56
C ALA A 90 -5.19 4.31 -8.72
N LEU A 91 -4.95 3.02 -8.47
CA LEU A 91 -3.65 2.38 -8.72
C LEU A 91 -3.36 2.33 -10.22
N GLN A 92 -4.33 1.98 -11.06
CA GLN A 92 -4.15 1.97 -12.51
C GLN A 92 -3.74 3.35 -13.04
N GLU A 93 -4.43 4.42 -12.63
CA GLU A 93 -4.07 5.80 -12.99
C GLU A 93 -2.64 6.17 -12.53
N ILE A 94 -2.21 5.69 -11.35
CA ILE A 94 -0.87 5.96 -10.86
C ILE A 94 0.18 5.15 -11.64
N LEU A 95 -0.11 3.90 -12.00
CA LEU A 95 0.79 3.03 -12.76
C LEU A 95 1.03 3.55 -14.18
N GLU A 96 0.14 4.37 -14.74
CA GLU A 96 0.37 5.09 -16.01
C GLU A 96 1.54 6.10 -15.92
N THR A 97 1.99 6.45 -14.72
CA THR A 97 3.17 7.31 -14.52
C THR A 97 4.50 6.56 -14.59
N CYS A 98 4.47 5.24 -14.75
CA CYS A 98 5.68 4.43 -14.89
C CYS A 98 6.28 4.52 -16.30
N ASP A 99 7.60 4.62 -16.40
CA ASP A 99 8.32 4.63 -17.68
C ASP A 99 8.26 3.30 -18.44
N SER A 100 7.88 2.22 -17.75
CA SER A 100 7.73 0.88 -18.31
C SER A 100 6.53 0.16 -17.71
N THR A 101 5.93 -0.76 -18.47
CA THR A 101 4.80 -1.57 -17.99
C THR A 101 5.19 -2.41 -16.77
N PRO A 102 4.53 -2.23 -15.61
CA PRO A 102 4.81 -3.01 -14.40
C PRO A 102 4.52 -4.51 -14.59
N SER A 103 5.29 -5.39 -13.95
CA SER A 103 5.14 -6.85 -14.08
C SER A 103 3.95 -7.43 -13.30
N LYS A 104 3.52 -6.76 -12.22
CA LYS A 104 2.32 -7.11 -11.45
C LYS A 104 1.21 -6.12 -11.77
N THR A 105 0.14 -6.61 -12.38
CA THR A 105 -1.00 -5.78 -12.82
C THR A 105 -2.34 -6.29 -12.28
N THR A 106 -2.33 -7.14 -11.25
CA THR A 106 -3.54 -7.71 -10.66
C THR A 106 -3.42 -7.85 -9.15
N ILE A 107 -4.45 -7.39 -8.44
CA ILE A 107 -4.71 -7.72 -7.04
C ILE A 107 -5.79 -8.83 -7.02
N PRO A 108 -5.65 -9.89 -6.22
CA PRO A 108 -6.63 -10.98 -6.13
C PRO A 108 -8.06 -10.54 -5.77
#